data_AF-A0A9D7ZDF2-F1
#
_entry.id   AF-A0A9D7ZDF2-F1
#
_cell.length_a   1.000
_cell.length_b   1.000
_cell.length_c   1.000
_cell.angle_alpha   90.00
_cell.angle_beta   90.00
_cell.angle_gamma   90.00
#
_symmetry.space_group_name_H-M   'P 1'
#
loop_
_entity.id
_entity.type
_entity.pdbx_description
1 polymer ?
#
loop_
_entity_poly.entity_id
_entity_poly.type
_entity_poly.pdbx_seq_one_letter_code
_entity_poly.pdbx_strand_id
1 'polypeptide(L)' 'MKTCDLSSGAAKLALALKQLGIKWELAAETWDDATARRYHEEFIVPLKPDVKQTLEAVGRLAEVLDRAGRDVNDDVVY' A
#
# COMPACT_ATOMS: atom_id res chain seq x y z
N MET A 1 -13.23 -15.32 10.80
CA MET A 1 -12.66 -14.03 10.34
C MET A 1 -11.26 -13.94 10.93
N LYS A 2 -10.19 -13.96 10.13
CA LYS A 2 -8.83 -13.76 10.66
C LYS A 2 -8.74 -12.32 11.17
N THR A 3 -8.48 -12.15 12.45
CA THR A 3 -8.67 -10.90 13.20
C THR A 3 -7.74 -9.74 12.81
N CYS A 4 -6.79 -9.94 11.89
CA CYS A 4 -5.89 -8.90 11.35
C CYS A 4 -5.32 -9.32 9.99
N ASP A 5 -6.14 -9.42 8.93
CA ASP A 5 -5.62 -9.68 7.57
C ASP A 5 -5.10 -8.39 6.93
N LEU A 6 -3.85 -8.07 7.28
CA LEU A 6 -3.11 -6.93 6.75
C LEU A 6 -2.57 -7.18 5.33
N SER A 7 -2.34 -8.44 4.98
CA SER A 7 -1.84 -8.85 3.67
C SER A 7 -2.84 -8.52 2.56
N SER A 8 -4.13 -8.79 2.78
CA SER A 8 -5.19 -8.42 1.83
C SER A 8 -5.31 -6.91 1.66
N GLY A 9 -5.18 -6.13 2.73
CA GLY A 9 -5.19 -4.66 2.68
C GLY A 9 -4.00 -4.10 1.89
N ALA A 10 -2.80 -4.60 2.18
CA ALA A 10 -1.58 -4.24 1.47
C ALA A 10 -1.68 -4.57 -0.04
N ALA A 11 -2.21 -5.75 -0.40
CA ALA A 11 -2.39 -6.15 -1.79
C ALA A 11 -3.33 -5.19 -2.55
N LYS A 12 -4.45 -4.79 -1.92
CA LYS A 12 -5.40 -3.82 -2.51
C LYS A 12 -4.75 -2.45 -2.71
N LEU A 13 -3.96 -1.99 -1.73
CA LEU A 13 -3.27 -0.70 -1.82
C LEU A 13 -2.21 -0.70 -2.94
N ALA A 14 -1.42 -1.77 -3.05
CA ALA A 14 -0.46 -1.93 -4.14
C ALA A 14 -1.15 -1.95 -5.52
N LEU A 15 -2.28 -2.64 -5.63
CA LEU A 15 -3.08 -2.66 -6.86
C LEU A 15 -3.61 -1.26 -7.21
N ALA A 16 -4.14 -0.53 -6.24
CA ALA A 16 -4.65 0.82 -6.44
C ALA A 16 -3.56 1.78 -6.93
N LEU A 17 -2.35 1.71 -6.38
CA LEU A 17 -1.21 2.51 -6.85
C LEU A 17 -0.84 2.19 -8.30
N LYS A 18 -0.84 0.91 -8.67
CA LYS A 18 -0.61 0.49 -10.06
C LYS A 18 -1.69 1.03 -11.00
N GLN A 19 -2.95 0.94 -10.60
CA GLN A 19 -4.08 1.47 -11.36
C GLN A 19 -3.98 3.00 -11.52
N LEU A 20 -3.58 3.72 -10.47
CA LEU A 20 -3.35 5.16 -10.54
C LEU A 20 -2.32 5.52 -11.61
N GLY A 21 -1.20 4.81 -11.67
CA GLY A 21 -0.17 5.02 -12.69
C GLY A 21 -0.71 4.86 -14.11
N ILE A 22 -1.42 3.75 -14.37
CA ILE A 22 -2.03 3.48 -15.69
C ILE A 22 -3.05 4.57 -16.06
N LYS A 23 -3.90 4.99 -15.11
CA LYS A 23 -4.91 6.02 -15.34
C LYS A 23 -4.29 7.39 -15.54
N TRP A 24 -3.19 7.69 -14.86
CA TRP A 24 -2.44 8.91 -15.06
C TRP A 24 -1.80 8.97 -16.45
N GLU A 25 -1.14 7.89 -16.88
CA GLU A 25 -0.56 7.81 -18.23
C GLU A 25 -1.60 8.07 -19.32
N LEU A 26 -2.76 7.42 -19.22
CA LEU A 26 -3.88 7.63 -20.16
C LEU A 26 -4.42 9.07 -20.12
N ALA A 27 -4.52 9.68 -18.94
CA ALA A 27 -4.96 11.07 -18.81
C ALA A 27 -3.94 12.03 -19.46
N ALA A 28 -2.66 11.79 -19.23
CA ALA A 28 -1.55 12.60 -19.74
C ALA A 28 -1.45 12.58 -21.27
N GLU A 29 -1.99 11.57 -21.95
CA GLU A 29 -2.07 11.54 -23.43
C GLU A 29 -2.90 12.70 -24.01
N THR A 30 -3.92 13.13 -23.28
CA THR A 30 -4.84 14.20 -23.72
C THR A 30 -4.73 15.47 -22.90
N TRP A 31 -4.12 15.39 -21.72
CA TRP A 31 -3.96 16.49 -20.78
C TRP A 31 -2.48 16.64 -20.38
N ASP A 32 -1.71 17.40 -21.18
CA ASP A 32 -0.29 17.73 -20.95
C ASP A 32 -0.05 19.25 -20.91
N ASP A 33 -0.88 19.96 -20.17
CA ASP A 33 -0.67 21.38 -19.91
C ASP A 33 0.18 21.60 -18.64
N ALA A 34 0.48 22.88 -18.34
CA ALA A 34 1.23 23.24 -17.14
C ALA A 34 0.54 22.81 -15.83
N THR A 35 -0.79 22.70 -15.83
CA THR A 35 -1.58 22.26 -14.66
C THR A 35 -1.41 20.76 -14.45
N ALA A 36 -1.50 19.97 -15.53
CA ALA A 36 -1.28 18.53 -15.49
C ALA A 36 0.12 18.18 -14.96
N ARG A 37 1.15 18.88 -15.45
CA ARG A 37 2.54 18.68 -14.99
C ARG A 37 2.71 19.02 -13.52
N ARG A 38 2.16 20.15 -13.07
CA ARG A 38 2.18 20.52 -11.64
C ARG A 38 1.45 19.50 -10.78
N TYR A 39 0.28 19.03 -11.22
CA TYR A 39 -0.49 18.01 -10.51
C TYR A 39 0.27 16.68 -10.39
N HIS A 40 0.96 16.26 -11.47
CA HIS A 40 1.80 15.07 -11.45
C HIS A 40 2.90 15.19 -10.40
N GLU A 41 3.66 16.29 -10.41
CA GLU A 41 4.79 16.52 -9.52
C GLU A 41 4.34 16.68 -8.06
N GLU A 42 3.25 17.40 -7.81
CA GLU A 42 2.79 17.72 -6.46
C GLU A 42 2.07 16.55 -5.78
N PHE A 43 1.34 15.71 -6.53
CA PHE A 43 0.49 14.68 -5.95
C PHE A 43 0.87 13.26 -6.37
N ILE A 44 1.10 13.00 -7.66
CA ILE A 44 1.29 11.63 -8.16
C ILE A 44 2.69 11.10 -7.86
N VAL A 45 3.72 11.93 -8.04
CA VAL A 45 5.12 11.59 -7.76
C VAL A 45 5.35 11.20 -6.29
N PRO A 46 4.94 12.00 -5.28
CA PRO A 46 5.16 11.65 -3.87
C PRO A 46 4.35 10.44 -3.38
N LEU A 47 3.19 10.17 -3.98
CA LEU A 47 2.37 9.02 -3.57
C LEU A 47 3.08 7.66 -3.75
N LYS A 48 3.93 7.52 -4.77
CA LYS A 48 4.67 6.26 -5.02
C LYS A 48 5.57 5.85 -3.85
N PRO A 49 6.53 6.68 -3.39
CA PRO A 49 7.36 6.34 -2.24
C PRO A 49 6.56 6.21 -0.94
N ASP A 50 5.54 7.04 -0.71
CA ASP A 50 4.73 6.99 0.52
C ASP A 50 3.95 5.68 0.66
N VAL A 51 3.30 5.26 -0.43
CA VAL A 51 2.58 3.98 -0.46
C VAL A 51 3.56 2.82 -0.30
N LYS A 52 4.73 2.88 -0.94
CA LYS A 52 5.76 1.84 -0.78
C LYS A 52 6.22 1.73 0.68
N GLN A 53 6.52 2.84 1.32
CA GLN A 53 6.92 2.87 2.74
C GLN A 53 5.81 2.32 3.64
N THR A 54 4.55 2.64 3.33
CA THR A 54 3.38 2.12 4.04
C THR A 54 3.28 0.60 3.90
N LEU A 55 3.42 0.06 2.68
CA LEU A 55 3.38 -1.39 2.45
C LEU A 55 4.49 -2.13 3.19
N GLU A 56 5.70 -1.56 3.23
CA GLU A 56 6.81 -2.11 4.01
C GLU A 56 6.52 -2.11 5.52
N ALA A 57 5.93 -1.02 6.04
CA ALA A 57 5.53 -0.95 7.45
C ALA A 57 4.43 -1.96 7.79
N VAL A 58 3.45 -2.14 6.91
CA VAL A 58 2.39 -3.15 7.05
C VAL A 58 2.97 -4.56 7.05
N GLY A 59 3.95 -4.84 6.18
CA GLY A 59 4.66 -6.12 6.14
C GLY A 59 5.35 -6.45 7.47
N ARG A 60 6.09 -5.48 8.03
CA ARG A 60 6.72 -5.64 9.37
C ARG A 60 5.70 -5.85 10.47
N LEU A 61 4.58 -5.12 10.44
CA LEU A 61 3.53 -5.24 11.45
C LEU A 61 2.85 -6.62 11.38
N ALA A 62 2.64 -7.15 10.17
CA ALA A 62 2.10 -8.50 9.98
C ALA A 62 3.00 -9.58 10.58
N GLU A 63 4.33 -9.46 10.42
CA GLU A 63 5.30 -10.37 11.03
C GLU A 63 5.25 -10.34 12.56
N VAL A 64 5.16 -9.14 13.16
CA VAL A 64 5.06 -8.97 14.61
C VAL A 64 3.77 -9.59 15.15
N LEU A 65 2.64 -9.39 14.47
CA LEU A 65 1.35 -9.97 14.87
C LEU A 65 1.32 -11.49 14.71
N ASP A 66 1.92 -12.02 13.65
CA ASP A 66 2.03 -13.47 13.44
C ASP A 66 2.87 -14.14 14.54
N ARG A 67 3.99 -13.51 14.93
CA ARG A 67 4.79 -13.95 16.07
C ARG A 67 4.01 -13.90 17.37
N ALA A 68 3.38 -12.77 17.69
CA ALA A 68 2.60 -12.62 18.93
C ALA A 68 1.45 -13.63 18.99
N GLY A 69 0.79 -13.90 17.87
CA GLY A 69 -0.25 -14.92 17.77
C GLY A 69 0.26 -16.34 18.05
N ARG A 70 1.48 -16.67 17.61
CA ARG A 70 2.13 -17.95 17.94
C ARG A 70 2.50 -18.03 19.41
N ASP A 71 3.16 -17.00 19.95
CA ASP A 71 3.61 -16.96 21.35
C ASP A 71 2.42 -17.14 22.32
N VAL A 72 1.29 -16.50 22.04
CA VAL A 72 0.06 -16.64 22.86
C VAL A 72 -0.59 -18.02 22.73
N ASN A 73 -0.48 -18.67 21.57
CA ASN A 73 -1.11 -19.98 21.34
C ASN A 73 -0.29 -21.15 21.92
N ASP A 74 1.04 -21.02 21.97
CA ASP A 74 1.94 -22.01 22.60
C ASP A 74 1.81 -22.03 24.13
N ASP A 75 1.41 -20.92 24.76
CA ASP A 75 1.17 -20.83 26.23
C ASP A 75 -0.13 -21.51 26.68
N VAL A 76 -0.99 -21.97 25.75
CA VAL A 76 -2.25 -22.67 26.05
C VAL A 76 -2.07 -24.18 25.88
N VAL A 77 -1.16 -24.77 26.64
CA VAL A 77 -1.07 -26.23 26.81
C VAL A 77 -1.29 -26.53 28.30
N TYR A 78 -2.48 -27.03 28.63
CA TYR A 78 -2.84 -27.57 29.95
C TYR A 78 -3.40 -28.98 29.78
#